data_AF-A0A7M3SM57-F1
#
_entry.id   AF-A0A7M3SM57-F1
#
_cell.length_a   1.000
_cell.length_b   1.000
_cell.length_c   1.000
_cell.angle_alpha   90.00
_cell.angle_beta   90.00
_cell.angle_gamma   90.00
#
_symmetry.space_group_name_H-M   'P 1'
#
loop_
_entity.id
_entity.type
_entity.pdbx_description
1 polymer ?
#
loop_
_entity_poly.entity_id
_entity_poly.type
_entity_poly.pdbx_seq_one_letter_code
_entity_poly.pdbx_strand_id
1 'polypeptide(L)'
;MNRRTVFWFTNIVGPLILLSYWRGVGAFDDPTVYWGNVSEGMQSFIVPWMFVAAAGYLMMFHRFFFAWSEEEVASLHWPWKEDDGNGLQRLFILYAAFLLTSLIWIDLTRIYIE
;
A
#
# COMPACT_ATOMS: atom_id res chain seq x y z
N MET A 1 1.63 -0.09 21.12
CA MET A 1 2.40 -0.52 19.92
C MET A 1 3.53 0.48 19.69
N ASN A 2 4.62 0.11 19.01
CA ASN A 2 5.75 1.02 18.74
C ASN A 2 5.88 1.28 17.23
N ARG A 3 6.21 2.51 16.83
CA ARG A 3 6.43 2.89 15.43
C ARG A 3 7.49 2.04 14.72
N ARG A 4 8.50 1.55 15.46
CA ARG A 4 9.50 0.59 14.97
C ARG A 4 8.86 -0.68 14.41
N THR A 5 7.77 -1.16 15.00
CA THR A 5 7.04 -2.34 14.50
C THR A 5 6.46 -2.05 13.12
N VAL A 6 5.80 -0.89 12.96
CA VAL A 6 5.22 -0.46 11.68
C VAL A 6 6.33 -0.28 10.64
N PHE A 7 7.47 0.30 11.03
CA PHE A 7 8.61 0.49 10.14
C PHE A 7 9.12 -0.84 9.56
N TRP A 8 9.41 -1.82 10.41
CA TRP A 8 9.89 -3.13 9.94
C TRP A 8 8.83 -3.87 9.15
N PHE A 9 7.56 -3.78 9.55
CA PHE A 9 6.47 -4.35 8.77
C PHE A 9 6.41 -3.78 7.35
N THR A 10 6.44 -2.45 7.19
CA THR A 10 6.47 -1.80 5.86
C THR A 10 7.67 -2.25 5.03
N ASN A 11 8.86 -2.27 5.63
CA ASN A 11 10.10 -2.59 4.91
C ASN A 11 10.26 -4.07 4.57
N ILE A 12 9.49 -4.96 5.20
CA ILE A 12 9.43 -6.38 4.85
C ILE A 12 8.31 -6.63 3.84
N VAL A 13 7.10 -6.18 4.14
CA VAL A 13 5.91 -6.47 3.31
C VAL A 13 5.95 -5.70 1.99
N GLY A 14 6.48 -4.48 1.96
CA GLY A 14 6.63 -3.68 0.74
C GLY A 14 7.40 -4.42 -0.36
N PRO A 15 8.65 -4.87 -0.11
CA PRO A 15 9.39 -5.70 -1.06
C PRO A 15 8.69 -7.01 -1.44
N LEU A 16 7.97 -7.65 -0.52
CA LEU A 16 7.20 -8.86 -0.82
C LEU A 16 6.05 -8.56 -1.79
N ILE A 17 5.38 -7.41 -1.68
CA ILE A 17 4.36 -6.98 -2.65
C ILE A 17 4.99 -6.79 -4.03
N LEU A 18 6.17 -6.16 -4.12
CA LEU A 18 6.88 -6.00 -5.39
C LEU A 18 7.26 -7.35 -6.01
N LEU A 19 7.72 -8.30 -5.20
CA LEU A 19 8.01 -9.66 -5.64
C LEU A 19 6.74 -10.36 -6.17
N SER A 20 5.62 -10.19 -5.46
CA SER A 20 4.31 -10.70 -5.88
C SER A 20 3.89 -10.12 -7.24
N TYR A 21 4.01 -8.80 -7.41
CA TYR A 21 3.75 -8.13 -8.69
C TYR A 21 4.64 -8.66 -9.82
N TRP A 22 5.94 -8.79 -9.58
CA TRP A 22 6.88 -9.30 -10.59
C TRP A 22 6.51 -10.72 -11.03
N ARG A 23 6.19 -11.60 -10.08
CA ARG A 23 5.74 -12.96 -10.36
C ARG A 23 4.39 -13.01 -11.07
N GLY A 24 3.43 -12.19 -10.66
CA GLY A 24 2.09 -12.15 -11.24
C GLY A 24 2.10 -11.63 -12.67
N VAL A 25 2.79 -10.51 -12.93
CA VAL A 25 2.96 -9.96 -14.29
C VAL A 25 3.67 -10.96 -15.21
N GLY A 26 4.71 -11.65 -14.72
CA GLY A 26 5.44 -12.66 -15.48
C GLY A 26 4.70 -13.99 -15.69
N ALA A 27 3.48 -14.15 -15.19
CA ALA A 27 2.70 -15.38 -15.32
C ALA A 27 1.93 -15.50 -16.64
N PHE A 28 1.70 -14.39 -17.35
CA PHE A 28 1.03 -14.36 -18.65
C PHE A 28 2.00 -13.86 -19.72
N ASP A 29 1.88 -14.40 -20.93
CA ASP A 29 2.65 -13.93 -22.10
C ASP A 29 2.29 -12.47 -22.46
N ASP A 30 1.02 -12.11 -22.27
CA ASP A 30 0.51 -10.74 -22.39
C ASP A 30 0.00 -10.24 -21.02
N PRO A 31 0.81 -9.46 -20.28
CA PRO A 31 0.40 -8.91 -19.00
C PRO A 31 -0.69 -7.84 -19.09
N THR A 32 -1.05 -7.39 -20.30
CA THR A 32 -2.12 -6.39 -20.45
C THR A 32 -3.48 -6.95 -20.05
N VAL A 33 -3.62 -8.27 -19.97
CA VAL A 33 -4.83 -8.94 -19.45
C VAL A 33 -5.25 -8.46 -18.06
N TYR A 34 -4.30 -8.06 -17.22
CA TYR A 34 -4.59 -7.52 -15.88
C TYR A 34 -5.33 -6.18 -15.90
N TRP A 35 -5.29 -5.44 -17.02
CA TRP A 35 -6.10 -4.24 -17.22
C TRP A 35 -7.55 -4.55 -17.59
N GLY A 36 -7.88 -5.82 -17.87
CA GLY A 36 -9.20 -6.23 -18.32
C GLY A 36 -9.60 -5.51 -19.61
N ASN A 37 -10.69 -4.74 -19.56
CA ASN A 37 -11.21 -4.01 -20.72
C ASN A 37 -10.89 -2.51 -20.71
N VAL A 38 -9.91 -2.06 -19.92
CA VAL A 38 -9.50 -0.65 -19.91
C VAL A 38 -8.74 -0.33 -21.20
N SER A 39 -9.19 0.69 -21.93
CA SER A 39 -8.58 1.09 -23.20
C SER A 39 -7.15 1.64 -23.04
N GLU A 40 -6.30 1.43 -24.04
CA GLU A 40 -4.89 1.89 -24.02
C GLU A 40 -4.74 3.39 -23.75
N GLY A 41 -5.66 4.22 -24.26
CA GLY A 41 -5.67 5.65 -23.99
C GLY A 41 -5.89 5.98 -22.52
N MET A 42 -6.77 5.23 -21.84
CA MET A 42 -6.98 5.37 -20.40
C MET A 42 -5.81 4.81 -19.60
N GLN A 43 -5.24 3.67 -20.00
CA GLN A 43 -4.02 3.13 -19.37
C GLN A 43 -2.89 4.17 -19.40
N SER A 44 -2.63 4.75 -20.58
CA SER A 44 -1.60 5.78 -20.77
C SER A 44 -1.85 7.04 -19.94
N PHE A 45 -3.11 7.40 -19.74
CA PHE A 45 -3.49 8.52 -18.86
C PHE A 45 -3.30 8.18 -17.36
N ILE A 46 -3.63 6.97 -16.93
CA ILE A 46 -3.60 6.54 -15.52
C ILE A 46 -2.17 6.33 -15.02
N VAL A 47 -1.29 5.72 -15.83
CA VAL A 47 0.06 5.32 -15.43
C VAL A 47 0.88 6.47 -14.80
N PRO A 48 0.93 7.70 -15.36
CA PRO A 48 1.61 8.83 -14.72
C PRO A 48 1.07 9.14 -13.30
N TRP A 49 -0.25 9.06 -13.11
CA TRP A 49 -0.88 9.33 -11.81
C TRP A 49 -0.59 8.24 -10.78
N MET A 50 -0.34 6.99 -11.20
CA MET A 50 0.13 5.93 -10.31
C MET A 50 1.49 6.30 -9.69
N PHE A 51 2.39 6.90 -10.48
CA PHE A 51 3.69 7.37 -9.97
C PHE A 51 3.54 8.57 -9.03
N VAL A 52 2.63 9.52 -9.33
CA VAL A 52 2.32 10.63 -8.42
C VAL A 52 1.79 10.12 -7.08
N ALA A 53 0.88 9.14 -7.11
CA ALA A 53 0.37 8.50 -5.90
C ALA A 53 1.48 7.78 -5.12
N ALA A 54 2.36 7.05 -5.81
CA ALA A 54 3.51 6.38 -5.19
C ALA A 54 4.47 7.37 -4.52
N ALA A 55 4.75 8.50 -5.17
CA ALA A 55 5.57 9.56 -4.59
C ALA A 55 4.91 10.17 -3.35
N GLY A 56 3.61 10.46 -3.40
CA GLY A 56 2.83 10.94 -2.26
C GLY A 56 2.88 9.97 -1.07
N TYR A 57 2.72 8.68 -1.34
CA TYR A 57 2.85 7.62 -0.35
C TYR A 57 4.24 7.63 0.32
N LEU A 58 5.32 7.67 -0.47
CA LEU A 58 6.69 7.69 0.06
C LEU A 58 6.95 8.94 0.92
N MET A 59 6.49 10.11 0.49
CA MET A 59 6.63 11.35 1.26
C MET A 59 5.87 11.30 2.60
N MET A 60 4.64 10.77 2.59
CA MET A 60 3.84 10.62 3.81
C MET A 60 4.49 9.66 4.80
N PHE A 61 4.92 8.48 4.34
CA PHE A 61 5.57 7.50 5.21
C PHE A 61 6.95 7.95 5.68
N HIS A 62 7.68 8.74 4.88
CA HIS A 62 8.89 9.42 5.34
C HIS A 62 8.59 10.36 6.52
N ARG A 63 7.56 11.20 6.41
CA ARG A 63 7.13 12.08 7.52
C ARG A 63 6.75 11.27 8.76
N PHE A 64 5.94 10.24 8.58
CA PHE A 64 5.49 9.37 9.67
C PHE A 64 6.66 8.71 10.43
N PHE A 65 7.63 8.15 9.70
CA PHE A 65 8.75 7.43 10.32
C PHE A 65 9.85 8.32 10.86
N PHE A 66 10.12 9.46 10.24
CA PHE A 66 11.33 10.24 10.52
C PHE A 66 11.08 11.66 11.01
N ALA A 67 9.91 12.25 10.72
CA ALA A 67 9.63 13.65 11.07
C ALA A 67 8.69 13.80 12.27
N TRP A 68 7.69 12.93 12.42
CA TRP A 68 6.74 13.01 13.53
C TRP A 68 7.32 12.43 14.82
N SER A 69 6.88 12.97 15.96
CA SER A 69 7.16 12.42 17.29
C SER A 69 6.22 11.25 17.61
N GLU A 70 6.54 10.49 18.66
CA GLU A 70 5.66 9.40 19.11
C GLU A 70 4.32 9.93 19.64
N GLU A 71 4.29 11.13 20.22
CA GLU A 71 3.08 11.78 20.72
C GLU A 71 2.15 12.19 19.57
N GLU A 72 2.70 12.83 18.53
CA GLU A 72 1.94 13.19 17.31
C GLU A 72 1.36 11.97 16.58
N VAL A 73 2.04 10.83 16.64
CA VAL A 73 1.56 9.58 16.03
C VAL A 73 0.51 8.89 16.91
N ALA A 74 0.70 8.91 18.23
CA ALA A 74 -0.25 8.37 19.19
C ALA A 74 -1.58 9.15 19.15
N SER A 75 -1.51 10.45 18.89
CA SER A 75 -2.68 11.33 18.84
C SER A 75 -3.52 11.19 17.58
N LEU A 76 -3.12 10.38 16.60
CA LEU A 76 -3.92 10.16 15.40
C LEU A 76 -5.28 9.54 15.74
N HIS A 77 -6.36 10.22 15.38
CA HIS A 77 -7.72 9.75 15.61
C HIS A 77 -8.60 10.01 14.38
N TRP A 78 -9.76 9.35 14.35
CA TRP A 78 -10.77 9.66 13.35
C TRP A 78 -11.29 11.09 13.57
N PRO A 79 -11.62 11.86 12.52
CA PRO A 79 -12.05 13.26 12.67
C PRO A 79 -13.24 13.49 13.63
N TRP A 80 -14.01 12.44 13.94
CA TRP A 80 -15.18 12.46 14.82
C TRP A 80 -14.96 11.74 16.16
N LYS A 81 -13.71 11.46 16.55
CA LYS A 81 -13.37 10.84 17.84
C LYS A 81 -12.34 11.68 18.57
N GLU A 82 -12.41 11.68 19.89
CA GLU A 82 -11.36 12.24 20.74
C GLU A 82 -10.07 11.41 20.64
N ASP A 83 -8.96 12.06 20.96
CA ASP A 83 -7.68 11.41 21.14
C ASP A 83 -7.70 10.48 22.38
N ASP A 84 -7.29 9.23 22.17
CA ASP A 84 -7.19 8.19 23.19
C ASP A 84 -5.78 7.56 23.24
N GLY A 85 -4.80 8.15 22.54
CA GLY A 85 -3.43 7.66 22.44
C GLY A 85 -3.24 6.38 21.62
N ASN A 86 -4.29 5.84 20.98
CA ASN A 86 -4.24 4.59 20.23
C ASN A 86 -4.05 4.78 18.72
N GLY A 87 -3.66 5.97 18.27
CA GLY A 87 -3.59 6.30 16.84
C GLY A 87 -2.67 5.40 16.03
N LEU A 88 -1.48 5.12 16.56
CA LEU A 88 -0.54 4.18 15.96
C LEU A 88 -1.15 2.80 15.73
N GLN A 89 -1.93 2.30 16.69
CA GLN A 89 -2.52 0.97 16.59
C GLN A 89 -3.59 0.90 15.52
N ARG A 90 -4.44 1.91 15.45
CA ARG A 90 -5.46 2.01 14.40
C ARG A 90 -4.83 2.09 13.02
N LEU A 91 -3.85 2.97 12.86
CA LEU A 91 -3.13 3.13 11.59
C LEU A 91 -2.51 1.80 11.16
N PHE A 92 -1.81 1.12 12.07
CA PHE A 92 -1.19 -0.16 11.75
C PHE A 92 -2.20 -1.22 11.31
N ILE A 93 -3.35 -1.35 11.98
CA ILE A 93 -4.35 -2.37 11.63
C ILE A 93 -4.87 -2.13 10.21
N LEU A 94 -5.27 -0.90 9.89
CA LEU A 94 -5.78 -0.54 8.57
C LEU A 94 -4.71 -0.75 7.49
N TYR A 95 -3.50 -0.31 7.79
CA TYR A 95 -2.38 -0.38 6.87
C TYR A 95 -1.92 -1.83 6.64
N ALA A 96 -1.91 -2.66 7.69
CA ALA A 96 -1.63 -4.08 7.58
C ALA A 96 -2.70 -4.80 6.75
N ALA A 97 -3.98 -4.50 6.98
CA ALA A 97 -5.06 -5.04 6.16
C ALA A 97 -4.84 -4.71 4.68
N PHE A 98 -4.55 -3.44 4.37
CA PHE A 98 -4.29 -2.98 3.00
C PHE A 98 -3.05 -3.64 2.37
N LEU A 99 -1.92 -3.70 3.08
CA LEU A 99 -0.69 -4.28 2.54
C LEU A 99 -0.78 -5.81 2.36
N LEU A 100 -1.42 -6.51 3.30
CA LEU A 100 -1.59 -7.96 3.19
C LEU A 100 -2.53 -8.32 2.03
N THR A 101 -3.61 -7.57 1.82
CA THR A 101 -4.44 -7.75 0.61
C THR A 101 -3.65 -7.41 -0.66
N SER A 102 -2.82 -6.37 -0.63
CA SER A 102 -1.94 -5.97 -1.74
C SER A 102 -0.82 -6.99 -2.02
N LEU A 103 -0.52 -7.90 -1.10
CA LEU A 103 0.46 -8.95 -1.32
C LEU A 103 -0.12 -10.08 -2.18
N ILE A 104 -1.42 -10.35 -2.04
CA ILE A 104 -2.07 -11.53 -2.65
C ILE A 104 -2.95 -11.19 -3.86
N TRP A 105 -3.29 -9.92 -4.07
CA TRP A 105 -4.32 -9.54 -5.04
C TRP A 105 -4.02 -9.98 -6.49
N ILE A 106 -2.76 -9.93 -6.95
CA ILE A 106 -2.42 -10.26 -8.34
C ILE A 106 -2.56 -11.77 -8.59
N ASP A 107 -2.25 -12.59 -7.59
CA ASP A 107 -2.48 -14.04 -7.66
C ASP A 107 -3.95 -14.38 -7.68
N LEU A 108 -4.75 -13.72 -6.85
CA LEU A 108 -6.19 -13.90 -6.84
C LEU A 108 -6.81 -13.46 -8.18
N THR A 109 -6.31 -12.36 -8.75
CA THR A 109 -6.73 -11.88 -10.07
C THR A 109 -6.36 -12.88 -11.15
N ARG A 110 -5.16 -13.45 -11.09
CA ARG A 110 -4.73 -14.51 -12.00
C ARG A 110 -5.64 -15.73 -11.92
N ILE A 111 -5.92 -16.23 -10.72
CA ILE A 111 -6.82 -17.38 -10.50
C ILE A 111 -8.23 -17.10 -11.05
N TYR A 112 -8.65 -15.85 -11.08
CA TYR A 112 -9.94 -15.45 -11.67
C TYR A 112 -9.91 -15.37 -13.20
N ILE A 113 -8.77 -15.03 -13.80
CA ILE A 113 -8.59 -14.92 -15.25
C ILE A 113 -8.41 -16.33 -15.89
N GLU A 114 -7.76 -17.26 -15.19
CA GLU A 114 -7.59 -18.67 -15.58
C GLU A 114 -8.89 -19.48 -15.48
#